data_AF-A0A955QYA9-F1
#
_entry.id   AF-A0A955QYA9-F1
#
_cell.length_a   1.000
_cell.length_b   1.000
_cell.length_c   1.000
_cell.angle_alpha   90.00
_cell.angle_beta   90.00
_cell.angle_gamma   90.00
#
_symmetry.space_group_name_H-M   'P 1'
#
loop_
_entity.id
_entity.type
_entity.pdbx_description
1 polymer ?
#
loop_
_entity_poly.entity_id
_entity_poly.type
_entity_poly.pdbx_seq_one_letter_code
_entity_poly.pdbx_strand_id
1 'polypeptide(L)' 'MKKDLSGQLVFSPSDLICFLASPFASWMDRYALENPGAVTPDEETEDGRLIAQTGAQHERAVLDEFKSSGANV' A
#
# COMPACT_ATOMS: atom_id res chain seq x y z
N MET A 1 -0.90 1.14 -4.82
CA MET A 1 -0.60 1.24 -6.26
C MET A 1 0.75 1.95 -6.39
N LYS A 2 1.56 1.68 -7.42
CA LYS A 2 2.79 2.47 -7.66
C LYS A 2 3.17 2.55 -9.14
N LYS A 3 4.08 3.46 -9.49
CA LYS A 3 4.77 3.46 -10.79
C LYS A 3 6.03 2.61 -10.72
N ASP A 4 6.27 1.80 -11.74
CA ASP A 4 7.55 1.08 -11.90
C ASP A 4 8.64 1.98 -12.54
N LEU A 5 9.80 1.40 -12.83
CA LEU A 5 10.93 2.14 -13.45
C LEU A 5 10.62 2.65 -14.87
N SER A 6 9.63 2.06 -15.56
CA SER A 6 9.17 2.51 -16.87
C SER A 6 8.07 3.57 -16.78
N GLY A 7 7.60 3.88 -15.57
CA GLY A 7 6.48 4.78 -15.33
C GLY A 7 5.10 4.11 -15.46
N GLN A 8 5.05 2.80 -15.68
CA GLN A 8 3.80 2.04 -15.76
C GLN A 8 3.22 1.83 -14.37
N LEU A 9 1.89 1.96 -14.25
CA LEU A 9 1.19 1.63 -13.02
C LEU A 9 1.19 0.12 -12.79
N VAL A 10 1.63 -0.30 -11.61
CA VAL A 10 1.58 -1.66 -11.11
C VAL A 10 0.72 -1.72 -9.84
N PHE A 11 0.01 -2.84 -9.69
CA PHE A 11 -1.02 -3.02 -8.67
C PHE A 11 -0.70 -4.27 -7.83
N SER A 12 -0.75 -4.11 -6.52
CA SER A 12 -0.72 -5.21 -5.56
C SER A 12 -2.12 -5.82 -5.37
N PRO A 13 -2.24 -7.02 -4.78
CA PRO A 13 -3.53 -7.56 -4.38
C PRO A 13 -4.33 -6.60 -3.49
N SER A 14 -3.68 -5.89 -2.56
CA SER A 14 -4.34 -4.89 -1.70
C SER A 14 -4.91 -3.72 -2.50
N ASP A 15 -4.29 -3.34 -3.61
CA ASP A 15 -4.82 -2.29 -4.49
C ASP A 15 -6.13 -2.73 -5.17
N LEU A 16 -6.22 -4.02 -5.54
CA LEU A 16 -7.44 -4.57 -6.12
C LEU A 16 -8.56 -4.65 -5.07
N ILE A 17 -8.23 -5.03 -3.83
CA ILE A 17 -9.19 -5.01 -2.72
C ILE A 17 -9.65 -3.58 -2.42
N CYS A 18 -8.73 -2.59 -2.44
CA CYS A 18 -9.07 -1.18 -2.28
C CYS A 18 -10.04 -0.72 -3.37
N PHE A 19 -9.78 -1.05 -4.64
CA PHE A 19 -10.69 -0.74 -5.74
C PHE A 19 -12.09 -1.36 -5.55
N LEU A 20 -12.15 -2.62 -5.10
CA LEU A 20 -13.43 -3.30 -4.83
C LEU A 20 -14.18 -2.69 -3.65
N ALA A 21 -13.48 -2.29 -2.59
CA ALA A 21 -14.07 -1.69 -1.40
C ALA A 21 -14.49 -0.24 -1.63
N SER A 22 -13.70 0.52 -2.38
CA SER A 22 -13.92 1.93 -2.68
C SER A 22 -13.21 2.33 -3.98
N PRO A 23 -13.94 2.35 -5.12
CA PRO A 23 -13.39 2.84 -6.39
C PRO A 23 -12.87 4.28 -6.30
N PHE A 24 -13.49 5.10 -5.44
CA PHE A 24 -13.05 6.47 -5.17
C PHE A 24 -11.66 6.51 -4.53
N ALA A 25 -11.43 5.71 -3.48
CA ALA A 25 -10.12 5.67 -2.81
C ALA A 25 -9.02 5.22 -3.79
N SER A 26 -9.28 4.16 -4.55
CA SER A 26 -8.36 3.69 -5.59
C SER A 26 -8.09 4.73 -6.67
N TRP A 27 -9.09 5.54 -7.05
CA TRP A 27 -8.91 6.66 -7.97
C TRP A 27 -8.06 7.78 -7.36
N MET A 28 -8.27 8.13 -6.09
CA MET A 28 -7.46 9.14 -5.39
C MET A 28 -5.98 8.72 -5.31
N ASP A 29 -5.71 7.44 -5.02
CA ASP A 29 -4.35 6.88 -5.02
C ASP A 29 -3.69 7.04 -6.40
N ARG A 30 -4.43 6.73 -7.47
CA ARG A 30 -3.95 6.90 -8.84
C ARG A 30 -3.71 8.37 -9.17
N TYR A 31 -4.65 9.25 -8.82
CA TYR A 31 -4.59 10.67 -9.11
C TYR A 31 -3.37 11.32 -8.46
N ALA A 32 -3.05 10.96 -7.21
CA ALA A 32 -1.87 11.42 -6.50
C ALA A 32 -0.56 11.02 -7.19
N LEU A 33 -0.49 9.83 -7.79
CA LEU A 33 0.67 9.37 -8.56
C LEU A 33 0.80 10.10 -9.92
N GLU A 34 -0.32 10.42 -10.55
CA GLU A 34 -0.36 11.09 -11.85
C GLU A 34 -0.18 12.61 -11.73
N ASN A 35 -0.61 13.22 -10.62
CA ASN A 35 -0.55 14.65 -10.36
C ASN A 35 0.04 14.95 -8.97
N PRO A 36 1.36 14.74 -8.77
CA PRO A 36 1.98 14.96 -7.47
C PRO A 36 1.77 16.39 -6.95
N GLY A 37 1.27 16.52 -5.72
CA GLY A 37 1.03 17.82 -5.07
C GLY A 37 -0.26 18.54 -5.51
N ALA A 38 -1.07 17.96 -6.39
CA ALA A 38 -2.37 18.55 -6.76
C ALA A 38 -3.42 18.49 -5.64
N VAL A 39 -3.25 17.55 -4.70
CA VAL A 39 -4.08 17.38 -3.51
C VAL A 39 -3.18 17.18 -2.29
N THR A 40 -3.57 17.78 -1.18
CA THR A 40 -2.90 17.61 0.11
C THR A 40 -3.53 16.42 0.82
N PRO A 41 -2.76 15.39 1.20
CA PRO A 41 -3.26 14.30 2.03
C PRO A 41 -3.73 14.83 3.38
N ASP A 42 -4.69 14.13 3.98
CA ASP A 42 -5.08 14.39 5.37
C ASP A 42 -3.89 14.16 6.31
N GLU A 43 -3.85 14.89 7.43
CA GLU A 43 -2.82 14.70 8.44
C GLU A 43 -2.91 13.29 9.05
N GLU A 44 -1.77 12.61 9.15
CA GLU A 44 -1.70 11.30 9.78
C GLU A 44 -1.95 11.45 11.29
N THR A 45 -2.89 10.67 11.82
CA THR A 45 -3.11 10.62 13.27
C THR A 45 -2.08 9.72 13.94
N GLU A 46 -1.71 10.03 15.18
CA GLU A 46 -0.74 9.22 15.93
C GLU A 46 -1.19 7.76 16.06
N ASP A 47 -2.49 7.53 16.28
CA ASP A 47 -3.08 6.18 16.32
C ASP A 47 -2.95 5.47 14.97
N GLY A 48 -3.24 6.17 13.87
CA GLY A 48 -3.08 5.64 12.52
C GLY A 48 -1.64 5.22 12.23
N ARG A 49 -0.68 6.05 12.64
CA ARG A 49 0.75 5.78 12.53
C ARG A 49 1.16 4.54 13.33
N LEU A 50 0.68 4.40 14.56
CA LEU A 50 0.96 3.26 15.42
C LEU A 50 0.40 1.95 14.85
N ILE A 51 -0.83 1.99 14.33
CA ILE A 51 -1.47 0.83 13.70
C ILE A 51 -0.69 0.41 12.45
N ALA A 52 -0.35 1.35 11.58
CA ALA A 52 0.42 1.07 10.36
C ALA A 52 1.80 0.47 10.67
N GLN A 53 2.50 1.02 11.66
CA GLN A 53 3.80 0.50 12.10
C GLN A 53 3.69 -0.93 12.62
N THR A 54 2.71 -1.20 13.48
CA THR A 54 2.50 -2.53 14.08
C THR A 54 2.11 -3.54 13.00
N GLY A 55 1.26 -3.15 12.04
CA GLY A 55 0.91 -3.96 10.89
C GLY A 55 2.13 -4.34 10.05
N ALA A 56 2.98 -3.37 9.71
CA ALA A 56 4.20 -3.61 8.95
C ALA A 56 5.19 -4.55 9.67
N GLN A 57 5.30 -4.44 11.00
CA GLN A 57 6.10 -5.37 11.80
C GLN A 57 5.54 -6.79 11.77
N HIS A 58 4.22 -6.94 11.88
CA HIS A 58 3.55 -8.23 11.79
C HIS A 58 3.76 -8.87 10.41
N GLU A 59 3.53 -8.14 9.33
CA GLU A 59 3.74 -8.63 7.95
C GLU A 59 5.20 -9.06 7.72
N ARG A 60 6.17 -8.33 8.28
CA ARG A 60 7.59 -8.72 8.22
C ARG A 60 7.86 -10.04 8.93
N ALA A 61 7.35 -10.19 10.15
CA ALA A 61 7.54 -11.40 10.94
C ALA A 61 6.95 -12.64 10.25
N VAL A 62 5.74 -12.50 9.68
CA VAL A 62 5.08 -13.57 8.90
C VAL A 62 5.90 -13.92 7.66
N LEU A 63 6.42 -12.93 6.93
CA LEU A 63 7.26 -13.16 5.76
C LEU A 63 8.56 -13.92 6.12
N ASP A 64 9.18 -13.59 7.24
CA ASP A 64 10.40 -14.26 7.70
C ASP A 64 10.12 -15.70 8.16
N GLU A 65 8.96 -15.96 8.77
CA GLU A 65 8.47 -17.31 9.06
C GLU A 65 8.31 -18.13 7.76
N PHE A 66 7.69 -17.57 6.73
CA PHE A 66 7.56 -18.28 5.46
C PHE A 66 8.90 -18.59 4.79
N LYS A 67 9.85 -17.64 4.81
CA LYS A 67 11.20 -17.88 4.27
C LYS A 67 11.95 -18.97 5.04
N SER A 68 11.81 -18.99 6.37
CA SER A 68 12.48 -19.99 7.22
C SER A 68 11.85 -21.38 7.14
N SER A 69 10.56 -21.48 6.86
CA SER A 69 9.85 -22.75 6.65
C SER A 69 10.11 -23.42 5.29
N GLY A 70 10.97 -22.83 4.45
CA GLY A 70 11.30 -23.34 3.12
C GLY A 70 10.19 -23.13 2.08
N ALA A 71 9.16 -22.34 2.42
CA ALA A 71 8.22 -21.86 1.42
C ALA A 71 8.96 -20.93 0.45
N ASN A 72 8.75 -21.12 -0.84
CA ASN A 72 9.33 -20.26 -1.87
C ASN A 72 8.50 -18.97 -1.90
N VAL A 73 9.00 -17.92 -1.23
CA VAL A 73 8.33 -16.60 -1.07
C VAL A 73 9.22 -15.47 -1.57
#